data_AF-A0A847WKY2-F1
#
_entry.id   AF-A0A847WKY2-F1
#
_cell.length_a   1.000
_cell.length_b   1.000
_cell.length_c   1.000
_cell.angle_alpha   90.00
_cell.angle_beta   90.00
_cell.angle_gamma   90.00
#
_symmetry.space_group_name_H-M   'P 1'
#
loop_
_entity.id
_entity.type
_entity.pdbx_description
1 polymer ?
#
loop_
_entity_poly.entity_id
_entity_poly.type
_entity_poly.pdbx_seq_one_letter_code
_entity_poly.pdbx_strand_id
1 'polypeptide(L)'
;MDQQKDILGRGSIGKLMFNLAVPAITAQIINVLYNVVDRIYIGHIPEVGAEALTGVGVTFPLIMIISAFASLVGMGGAPRAAIMMGRDDHDAAEEILGNCLSTLIFIAIGLTVFFLFFNKKLLLLFGASENTLPYALGYMNIYTMGTLFVQIALGLNMFITTQGFAKTSMLTVLIG
;
A
#
# COMPACT_ATOMS: atom_id res chain seq x y z
N MET A 1 -14.00 -26.84 5.03
CA MET A 1 -14.34 -25.55 5.67
C MET A 1 -15.07 -25.71 7.01
N ASP A 2 -15.59 -26.90 7.35
CA ASP A 2 -16.32 -27.12 8.62
C ASP A 2 -15.42 -27.50 9.83
N GLN A 3 -14.30 -28.20 9.64
CA GLN A 3 -13.41 -28.55 10.76
C GLN A 3 -12.68 -27.35 11.40
N GLN A 4 -12.45 -26.26 10.65
CA GLN A 4 -11.69 -25.10 11.13
C GLN A 4 -12.52 -24.21 12.09
N LYS A 5 -13.85 -24.24 11.97
CA LYS A 5 -14.77 -23.54 12.89
C LYS A 5 -14.87 -24.25 14.25
N ASP A 6 -14.74 -25.57 14.30
CA ASP A 6 -14.93 -26.37 15.52
C ASP A 6 -13.74 -26.26 16.51
N ILE A 7 -12.52 -26.06 15.98
CA ILE A 7 -11.29 -25.92 16.78
C ILE A 7 -11.21 -24.55 17.48
N LEU A 8 -11.77 -23.50 16.88
CA LEU A 8 -11.76 -22.13 17.41
C LEU A 8 -12.61 -21.96 18.68
N GLY A 9 -13.64 -22.79 18.88
CA GLY A 9 -14.58 -22.67 19.99
C GLY A 9 -14.33 -23.62 21.19
N ARG A 10 -13.47 -24.64 21.05
CA ARG A 10 -13.33 -25.71 22.05
C ARG A 10 -11.90 -26.05 22.50
N GLY A 11 -10.87 -25.51 21.83
CA GLY A 11 -9.46 -25.75 22.16
C GLY A 11 -8.91 -24.83 23.27
N SER A 12 -7.81 -25.22 23.92
CA SER A 12 -7.13 -24.34 24.87
C SER A 12 -6.59 -23.11 24.13
N ILE A 13 -6.94 -21.91 24.61
CA ILE A 13 -6.65 -20.62 23.98
C ILE A 13 -5.15 -20.50 23.63
N GLY A 14 -4.25 -20.92 24.53
CA GLY A 14 -2.81 -20.88 24.29
C GLY A 14 -2.34 -21.73 23.11
N LYS A 15 -2.86 -22.96 22.97
CA LYS A 15 -2.50 -23.87 21.86
C LYS A 15 -3.08 -23.38 20.53
N LEU A 16 -4.28 -22.81 20.58
CA LEU A 16 -4.93 -22.19 19.43
C LEU A 16 -4.17 -20.94 18.96
N MET A 17 -3.81 -20.05 19.89
CA MET A 17 -2.99 -18.88 19.62
C MET A 17 -1.63 -19.28 19.02
N PHE A 18 -0.96 -20.29 19.58
CA PHE A 18 0.32 -20.75 19.06
C PHE A 18 0.20 -21.35 17.64
N ASN A 19 -0.83 -22.17 17.40
CA ASN A 19 -1.10 -22.75 16.08
C ASN A 19 -1.47 -21.72 15.01
N LEU A 20 -1.99 -20.55 15.40
CA LEU A 20 -2.30 -19.44 14.49
C LEU A 20 -1.13 -18.46 14.35
N ALA A 21 -0.44 -18.16 15.45
CA ALA A 21 0.64 -17.19 15.50
C ALA A 21 1.91 -17.71 14.82
N VAL A 22 2.27 -18.99 15.01
CA VAL A 22 3.49 -19.54 14.39
C VAL A 22 3.42 -19.43 12.86
N PRO A 23 2.38 -19.92 12.16
CA PRO A 23 2.28 -19.75 10.71
C PRO A 23 2.25 -18.28 10.27
N ALA A 24 1.55 -17.41 11.00
CA ALA A 24 1.45 -15.99 10.68
C ALA A 24 2.81 -15.27 10.80
N ILE A 25 3.54 -15.52 11.89
CA ILE A 25 4.88 -14.98 12.12
C ILE A 25 5.85 -15.52 11.07
N THR A 26 5.81 -16.82 10.76
CA THR A 26 6.65 -17.41 9.71
C THR A 26 6.36 -16.79 8.35
N ALA A 27 5.10 -16.57 7.97
CA ALA A 27 4.74 -15.90 6.73
C ALA A 27 5.29 -14.45 6.69
N GLN A 28 5.21 -13.75 7.82
CA GLN A 28 5.75 -12.40 7.92
C GLN A 28 7.28 -12.37 7.80
N ILE A 29 7.97 -13.35 8.40
CA ILE A 29 9.42 -13.54 8.26
C ILE A 29 9.78 -13.80 6.80
N ILE A 30 9.06 -14.68 6.10
CA ILE A 30 9.31 -14.96 4.68
C ILE A 30 9.12 -13.71 3.82
N ASN A 31 8.08 -12.91 4.08
CA ASN A 31 7.83 -11.67 3.35
C ASN A 31 8.96 -10.63 3.57
N VAL A 32 9.44 -10.51 4.80
CA VAL A 32 10.60 -9.69 5.14
C VAL A 32 11.86 -10.22 4.46
N LEU A 33 12.09 -11.54 4.48
CA LEU A 33 13.24 -12.16 3.81
C LEU A 33 13.20 -11.89 2.30
N TYR A 34 12.03 -11.95 1.66
CA TYR A 34 11.90 -11.63 0.24
C TYR A 34 12.35 -10.18 -0.05
N ASN A 35 11.88 -9.23 0.76
CA ASN A 35 12.30 -7.83 0.67
C ASN A 35 13.80 -7.63 0.93
N VAL A 36 14.35 -8.36 1.90
CA VAL A 36 15.78 -8.29 2.23
C VAL A 36 16.62 -8.88 1.10
N VAL A 37 16.24 -10.04 0.58
CA VAL A 37 16.93 -10.72 -0.52
C VAL A 37 16.90 -9.87 -1.79
N ASP A 38 15.76 -9.28 -2.14
CA ASP A 38 15.65 -8.39 -3.29
C ASP A 38 16.59 -7.18 -3.18
N ARG A 39 16.66 -6.56 -2.00
CA ARG A 39 17.61 -5.47 -1.71
C ARG A 39 19.07 -5.93 -1.72
N ILE A 40 19.37 -7.15 -1.28
CA ILE A 40 20.71 -7.75 -1.35
C ILE A 40 21.12 -7.94 -2.81
N TYR A 41 20.21 -8.42 -3.67
CA TYR A 41 20.48 -8.57 -5.10
C TYR A 41 20.76 -7.22 -5.75
N ILE A 42 19.94 -6.19 -5.49
CA ILE A 42 20.18 -4.83 -5.98
C ILE A 42 21.53 -4.30 -5.46
N GLY A 43 21.83 -4.49 -4.17
CA GLY A 43 23.09 -4.04 -3.56
C GLY A 43 24.35 -4.74 -4.09
N HIS A 44 24.23 -5.99 -4.55
CA HIS A 44 25.34 -6.77 -5.12
C HIS A 44 25.51 -6.60 -6.64
N ILE A 45 24.72 -5.75 -7.30
CA ILE A 45 24.98 -5.42 -8.70
C ILE A 45 26.37 -4.77 -8.79
N PRO A 46 27.30 -5.34 -9.57
CA PRO A 46 28.64 -4.80 -9.70
C PRO A 46 28.61 -3.33 -10.10
N GLU A 47 29.46 -2.52 -9.45
CA GLU A 47 29.71 -1.10 -9.72
C GLU A 47 28.56 -0.12 -9.39
N VAL A 48 27.29 -0.52 -9.54
CA VAL A 48 26.14 0.39 -9.39
C VAL A 48 25.17 0.02 -8.27
N GLY A 49 25.32 -1.15 -7.65
CA GLY A 49 24.31 -1.71 -6.75
C GLY A 49 24.06 -0.89 -5.48
N ALA A 50 25.11 -0.36 -4.87
CA ALA A 50 24.99 0.50 -3.69
C ALA A 50 24.26 1.82 -4.04
N GLU A 51 24.63 2.47 -5.15
CA GLU A 51 24.03 3.73 -5.58
C GLU A 51 22.59 3.56 -6.05
N ALA A 52 22.28 2.45 -6.74
CA ALA A 52 20.92 2.11 -7.14
C ALA A 52 20.01 1.83 -5.94
N LEU A 53 20.50 1.05 -4.96
CA LEU A 53 19.74 0.76 -3.74
C LEU A 53 19.48 2.03 -2.92
N THR A 54 20.50 2.89 -2.76
CA THR A 54 20.33 4.18 -2.10
C THR A 54 19.38 5.09 -2.88
N GLY A 55 19.49 5.14 -4.21
CA GLY A 55 18.61 5.92 -5.08
C GLY A 55 17.14 5.52 -4.91
N VAL A 56 16.83 4.23 -4.92
CA VAL A 56 15.47 3.72 -4.65
C VAL A 56 15.04 4.06 -3.21
N GLY A 57 15.93 3.90 -2.22
CA GLY A 57 15.63 4.22 -0.83
C GLY A 57 15.22 5.67 -0.60
N VAL A 58 15.88 6.63 -1.27
CA VAL A 58 15.56 8.07 -1.17
C VAL A 58 14.19 8.42 -1.76
N THR A 59 13.62 7.56 -2.61
CA THR A 59 12.25 7.76 -3.13
C THR A 59 11.16 7.47 -2.09
N PHE A 60 11.47 6.70 -1.04
CA PHE A 60 10.49 6.17 -0.09
C PHE A 60 9.65 7.24 0.62
N PRO A 61 10.22 8.37 1.10
CA PRO A 61 9.43 9.46 1.66
C PRO A 61 8.40 10.03 0.69
N LEU A 62 8.72 10.12 -0.60
CA LEU A 62 7.81 10.62 -1.64
C LEU A 62 6.66 9.64 -1.87
N ILE A 63 6.96 8.35 -1.93
CA ILE A 63 5.97 7.27 -2.04
C ILE A 63 5.02 7.26 -0.83
N MET A 64 5.56 7.48 0.38
CA MET A 64 4.73 7.61 1.58
C MET A 64 3.79 8.80 1.50
N ILE A 65 4.25 9.95 0.99
CA ILE A 65 3.37 11.12 0.79
C ILE A 65 2.24 10.80 -0.17
N ILE A 66 2.53 10.14 -1.30
CA ILE A 66 1.51 9.71 -2.27
C ILE A 66 0.50 8.78 -1.58
N SER A 67 0.99 7.75 -0.90
CA SER A 67 0.14 6.77 -0.19
C SER A 67 -0.68 7.40 0.94
N ALA A 68 -0.18 8.47 1.57
CA ALA A 68 -0.87 9.18 2.64
C ALA A 68 -2.17 9.84 2.15
N PHE A 69 -2.22 10.32 0.91
CA PHE A 69 -3.45 10.84 0.32
C PHE A 69 -4.48 9.74 0.04
N ALA A 70 -4.05 8.59 -0.45
CA ALA A 70 -4.93 7.44 -0.64
C ALA A 70 -5.53 6.99 0.70
N SER A 71 -4.67 6.96 1.71
CA SER A 71 -5.02 6.67 3.10
C SER A 71 -5.98 7.71 3.69
N LEU A 72 -5.79 8.99 3.41
CA LEU A 72 -6.67 10.08 3.85
C LEU A 72 -8.10 9.87 3.36
N VAL A 73 -8.27 9.59 2.07
CA VAL A 73 -9.60 9.37 1.48
C VAL A 73 -10.17 8.01 1.90
N GLY A 74 -9.37 6.94 1.85
CA GLY A 74 -9.82 5.59 2.20
C GLY A 74 -10.22 5.46 3.66
N MET A 75 -9.35 5.87 4.60
CA MET A 75 -9.66 5.79 6.04
C MET A 75 -10.73 6.81 6.47
N GLY A 76 -10.89 7.92 5.76
CA GLY A 76 -11.96 8.89 6.02
C GLY A 76 -13.33 8.48 5.47
N GLY A 77 -13.35 7.92 4.26
CA GLY A 77 -14.57 7.58 3.53
C GLY A 77 -15.15 6.21 3.88
N ALA A 78 -14.30 5.19 4.04
CA ALA A 78 -14.73 3.81 4.26
C ALA A 78 -15.61 3.63 5.52
N PRO A 79 -15.28 4.22 6.69
CA PRO A 79 -16.14 4.12 7.86
C PRO A 79 -17.49 4.82 7.66
N ARG A 80 -17.53 5.95 6.94
CA ARG A 80 -18.79 6.68 6.68
C ARG A 80 -19.71 5.87 5.78
N ALA A 81 -19.18 5.27 4.72
CA ALA A 81 -19.94 4.36 3.86
C ALA A 81 -20.44 3.14 4.65
N ALA A 82 -19.60 2.54 5.49
CA ALA A 82 -19.99 1.41 6.35
C ALA A 82 -21.12 1.76 7.33
N ILE A 83 -21.10 2.97 7.90
CA ILE A 83 -22.18 3.45 8.77
C ILE A 83 -23.51 3.59 8.00
N MET A 84 -23.49 4.13 6.77
CA MET A 84 -24.71 4.25 5.97
C MET A 84 -25.27 2.89 5.55
N MET A 85 -24.41 1.96 5.14
CA MET A 85 -24.84 0.57 4.87
C MET A 85 -25.44 -0.09 6.12
N GLY A 86 -24.87 0.16 7.31
CA GLY A 86 -25.45 -0.34 8.57
C GLY A 86 -26.81 0.26 8.93
N ARG A 87 -27.23 1.34 8.26
CA ARG A 87 -28.56 1.97 8.38
C ARG A 87 -29.53 1.53 7.28
N ASP A 88 -29.15 0.55 6.46
CA ASP A 88 -29.89 0.13 5.26
C ASP A 88 -30.01 1.23 4.18
N ASP A 89 -29.18 2.28 4.28
CA ASP A 89 -29.12 3.39 3.32
C ASP A 89 -27.99 3.15 2.31
N HIS A 90 -28.26 2.28 1.35
CA HIS A 90 -27.30 1.88 0.32
C HIS A 90 -27.01 3.00 -0.68
N ASP A 91 -28.00 3.85 -0.99
CA ASP A 91 -27.84 4.97 -1.93
C ASP A 91 -26.82 5.98 -1.39
N ALA A 92 -26.94 6.37 -0.12
CA ALA A 92 -25.97 7.27 0.52
C ALA A 92 -24.56 6.64 0.61
N ALA A 93 -24.47 5.32 0.84
CA ALA A 93 -23.20 4.63 0.86
C ALA A 93 -22.50 4.63 -0.51
N GLU A 94 -23.27 4.44 -1.59
CA GLU A 94 -22.77 4.50 -2.97
C GLU A 94 -22.32 5.91 -3.34
N GLU A 95 -23.08 6.93 -2.94
CA GLU A 95 -22.70 8.34 -3.15
C GLU A 95 -21.35 8.67 -2.45
N ILE A 96 -21.15 8.20 -1.22
CA ILE A 96 -19.87 8.37 -0.49
C ILE A 96 -18.74 7.68 -1.25
N LEU A 97 -18.94 6.45 -1.72
CA LEU A 97 -17.93 5.71 -2.48
C LEU A 97 -17.58 6.43 -3.78
N GLY A 98 -18.57 6.89 -4.55
CA GLY A 98 -18.39 7.63 -5.81
C GLY A 98 -17.66 8.96 -5.61
N ASN A 99 -17.99 9.70 -4.55
CA ASN A 99 -17.30 10.93 -4.17
C ASN A 99 -15.84 10.67 -3.78
N CYS A 100 -15.58 9.59 -3.04
CA CYS A 100 -14.22 9.20 -2.66
C CYS A 100 -13.40 8.77 -3.88
N LEU A 101 -13.97 7.96 -4.79
CA LEU A 101 -13.33 7.59 -6.05
C LEU A 101 -12.97 8.82 -6.89
N SER A 102 -13.92 9.73 -7.07
CA SER A 102 -13.68 10.97 -7.82
C SER A 102 -12.57 11.80 -7.18
N THR A 103 -12.58 11.93 -5.85
CA THR A 103 -11.54 12.64 -5.09
C THR A 103 -10.17 11.98 -5.26
N LEU A 104 -10.08 10.65 -5.20
CA LEU A 104 -8.85 9.90 -5.44
C LEU A 104 -8.29 10.15 -6.85
N ILE A 105 -9.15 10.19 -7.87
CA ILE A 105 -8.74 10.49 -9.25
C ILE A 105 -8.20 11.91 -9.37
N PHE A 106 -8.88 12.91 -8.79
CA PHE A 106 -8.41 14.29 -8.81
C PHE A 106 -7.08 14.46 -8.08
N ILE A 107 -6.93 13.84 -6.91
CA ILE A 107 -5.67 13.85 -6.17
C ILE A 107 -4.57 13.13 -6.96
N ALA A 108 -4.86 11.97 -7.57
CA ALA A 108 -3.91 11.26 -8.39
C ALA A 108 -3.36 12.12 -9.52
N ILE A 109 -4.25 12.77 -10.30
CA ILE A 109 -3.84 13.67 -11.38
C ILE A 109 -3.00 14.82 -10.84
N GLY A 110 -3.42 15.46 -9.74
CA GLY A 110 -2.69 16.54 -9.11
C GLY A 110 -1.28 16.12 -8.64
N LEU A 111 -1.17 14.96 -7.99
CA LEU A 111 0.11 14.41 -7.54
C LEU A 111 0.98 14.01 -8.72
N THR A 112 0.45 13.37 -9.75
CA THR A 112 1.20 13.01 -10.96
C THR A 112 1.80 14.25 -11.60
N VAL A 113 1.02 15.31 -11.80
CA VAL A 113 1.51 16.59 -12.35
C VAL A 113 2.57 17.18 -11.43
N PHE A 114 2.30 17.27 -10.13
CA PHE A 114 3.24 17.84 -9.16
C PHE A 114 4.59 17.10 -9.15
N PHE A 115 4.59 15.78 -9.06
CA PHE A 115 5.82 14.99 -9.00
C PHE A 115 6.57 15.00 -10.34
N LEU A 116 5.91 15.06 -11.50
CA LEU A 116 6.61 15.18 -12.79
C LEU A 116 7.47 16.45 -12.89
N PHE A 117 7.02 17.57 -12.30
CA PHE A 117 7.78 18.82 -12.32
C PHE A 117 8.76 18.98 -11.15
N PHE A 118 8.43 18.45 -9.98
CA PHE A 118 9.17 18.70 -8.74
C PHE A 118 10.01 17.51 -8.25
N ASN A 119 9.91 16.31 -8.84
CA ASN A 119 10.61 15.11 -8.33
C ASN A 119 12.12 15.32 -8.15
N LYS A 120 12.82 15.94 -9.10
CA LYS A 120 14.27 16.16 -9.01
C LYS A 120 14.64 17.01 -7.80
N LYS A 121 13.92 18.11 -7.59
CA LYS A 121 14.16 19.00 -6.44
C LYS A 121 13.84 18.32 -5.12
N LEU A 122 12.73 17.58 -5.08
CA LEU A 122 12.33 16.84 -3.89
C LEU A 122 13.33 15.72 -3.57
N LEU A 123 13.78 14.95 -4.55
CA LEU A 123 14.78 13.90 -4.35
C LEU A 123 16.08 14.46 -3.80
N LEU A 124 16.57 15.58 -4.33
CA LEU A 124 17.74 16.27 -3.78
C LEU A 124 17.50 16.75 -2.34
N LEU A 125 16.31 17.29 -2.04
CA LEU A 125 15.94 17.73 -0.68
C LEU A 125 15.90 16.57 0.32
N PHE A 126 15.43 15.40 -0.11
CA PHE A 126 15.34 14.19 0.71
C PHE A 126 16.64 13.36 0.74
N GLY A 127 17.74 13.90 0.18
CA GLY A 127 19.08 13.34 0.35
C GLY A 127 19.64 12.57 -0.85
N ALA A 128 19.08 12.73 -2.04
CA ALA A 128 19.69 12.20 -3.26
C ALA A 128 21.00 12.95 -3.56
N SER A 129 22.04 12.20 -3.87
CA SER A 129 23.32 12.69 -4.38
C SER A 129 23.38 12.61 -5.91
N GLU A 130 24.37 13.24 -6.55
CA GLU A 130 24.52 13.23 -8.01
C GLU A 130 24.58 11.80 -8.60
N ASN A 131 25.20 10.86 -7.89
CA ASN A 131 25.33 9.47 -8.32
C ASN A 131 24.04 8.65 -8.14
N THR A 132 23.22 9.00 -7.14
CA THR A 132 21.98 8.25 -6.81
C THR A 132 20.75 8.83 -7.51
N LEU A 133 20.82 10.09 -7.92
CA LEU A 133 19.74 10.83 -8.57
C LEU A 133 19.22 10.18 -9.87
N PRO A 134 20.05 9.64 -10.78
CA PRO A 134 19.56 8.99 -11.99
C PRO A 134 18.66 7.78 -11.70
N TYR A 135 19.04 6.96 -10.73
CA TYR A 135 18.27 5.79 -10.29
C TYR A 135 16.96 6.21 -9.60
N ALA A 136 17.05 7.20 -8.70
CA ALA A 136 15.89 7.72 -7.99
C ALA A 136 14.86 8.37 -8.93
N LEU A 137 15.33 9.15 -9.92
CA LEU A 137 14.48 9.76 -10.93
C LEU A 137 13.85 8.74 -11.86
N GLY A 138 14.62 7.75 -12.31
CA GLY A 138 14.09 6.66 -13.14
C GLY A 138 12.94 5.94 -12.44
N TYR A 139 13.16 5.59 -11.16
CA TYR A 139 12.14 4.96 -10.34
C TYR A 139 10.92 5.87 -10.14
N MET A 140 11.13 7.13 -9.72
CA MET A 140 10.02 8.03 -9.45
C MET A 140 9.24 8.42 -10.69
N ASN A 141 9.85 8.55 -11.87
CA ASN A 141 9.12 8.86 -13.09
C ASN A 141 8.11 7.75 -13.43
N ILE A 142 8.54 6.49 -13.34
CA ILE A 142 7.67 5.33 -13.57
C ILE A 142 6.58 5.28 -12.50
N TYR A 143 6.94 5.41 -11.22
CA TYR A 143 5.98 5.40 -10.12
C TYR A 143 4.94 6.53 -10.21
N THR A 144 5.36 7.72 -10.64
CA THR A 144 4.50 8.90 -10.77
C THR A 144 3.42 8.69 -11.84
N MET A 145 3.75 8.00 -12.94
CA MET A 145 2.77 7.60 -13.96
C MET A 145 1.75 6.57 -13.41
N GLY A 146 2.21 5.66 -12.54
CA GLY A 146 1.38 4.66 -11.88
C GLY A 146 0.54 5.18 -10.70
N THR A 147 0.70 6.46 -10.32
CA THR A 147 0.09 7.02 -9.10
C THR A 147 -1.44 6.92 -9.10
N LEU A 148 -2.10 7.01 -10.26
CA LEU A 148 -3.54 6.81 -10.38
C LEU A 148 -3.98 5.42 -9.88
N PHE A 149 -3.29 4.38 -10.32
CA PHE A 149 -3.60 3.01 -9.91
C PHE A 149 -3.32 2.82 -8.43
N VAL A 150 -2.22 3.38 -7.92
CA VAL A 150 -1.90 3.35 -6.49
C VAL A 150 -2.99 4.01 -5.64
N GLN A 151 -3.47 5.19 -6.03
CA GLN A 151 -4.52 5.91 -5.29
C GLN A 151 -5.82 5.10 -5.23
N ILE A 152 -6.24 4.55 -6.37
CA ILE A 152 -7.48 3.76 -6.45
C ILE A 152 -7.33 2.46 -5.68
N ALA A 153 -6.25 1.71 -5.91
CA ALA A 153 -6.01 0.43 -5.26
C ALA A 153 -5.97 0.58 -3.75
N LEU A 154 -5.14 1.47 -3.21
CA LEU A 154 -5.02 1.65 -1.76
C LEU A 154 -6.26 2.30 -1.14
N GLY A 155 -6.81 3.33 -1.80
CA GLY A 155 -7.94 4.10 -1.28
C GLY A 155 -9.23 3.28 -1.20
N LEU A 156 -9.57 2.55 -2.28
CA LEU A 156 -10.78 1.73 -2.31
C LEU A 156 -10.62 0.42 -1.55
N ASN A 157 -9.41 -0.11 -1.41
CA ASN A 157 -9.19 -1.33 -0.63
C ASN A 157 -9.62 -1.17 0.84
N MET A 158 -9.54 0.04 1.41
CA MET A 158 -10.08 0.30 2.74
C MET A 158 -11.60 0.10 2.82
N PHE A 159 -12.37 0.42 1.77
CA PHE A 159 -13.82 0.18 1.76
C PHE A 159 -14.15 -1.32 1.84
N ILE A 160 -13.37 -2.15 1.16
CA ILE A 160 -13.52 -3.62 1.20
C ILE A 160 -13.17 -4.14 2.60
N THR A 161 -12.08 -3.63 3.17
CA THR A 161 -11.56 -4.06 4.46
C THR A 161 -12.51 -3.67 5.61
N THR A 162 -13.01 -2.43 5.62
CA THR A 162 -13.90 -1.92 6.67
C THR A 162 -15.24 -2.66 6.73
N GLN A 163 -15.70 -3.22 5.61
CA GLN A 163 -16.91 -4.05 5.55
C GLN A 163 -16.71 -5.49 6.06
N GLY A 164 -15.48 -5.86 6.46
CA GLY A 164 -15.16 -7.20 6.97
C GLY A 164 -14.67 -8.19 5.91
N PHE A 165 -14.56 -7.78 4.64
CA PHE A 165 -14.06 -8.62 3.54
C PHE A 165 -12.53 -8.59 3.43
N ALA A 166 -11.83 -8.78 4.56
CA ALA A 166 -10.37 -8.68 4.62
C ALA A 166 -9.63 -9.64 3.67
N LYS A 167 -10.17 -10.84 3.43
CA LYS A 167 -9.59 -11.80 2.46
C LYS A 167 -9.66 -11.30 1.02
N THR A 168 -10.79 -10.71 0.63
CA THR A 168 -11.00 -10.13 -0.70
C THR A 168 -10.13 -8.89 -0.89
N SER A 169 -9.99 -8.08 0.16
CA SER A 169 -9.06 -6.96 0.20
C SER A 169 -7.60 -7.39 -0.01
N MET A 170 -7.15 -8.43 0.70
CA MET A 170 -5.79 -8.95 0.52
C MET A 170 -5.55 -9.46 -0.90
N LEU A 171 -6.53 -10.16 -1.49
CA LEU A 171 -6.45 -10.66 -2.87
C LEU A 171 -6.38 -9.54 -3.91
N THR A 172 -7.09 -8.43 -3.70
CA THR A 172 -7.04 -7.27 -4.62
C THR A 172 -5.67 -6.62 -4.61
N VAL A 173 -5.04 -6.45 -3.45
CA VAL A 173 -3.65 -5.92 -3.36
C VAL A 173 -2.62 -6.88 -3.97
N LEU A 174 -2.84 -8.20 -3.86
CA LEU A 174 -1.95 -9.21 -4.43
C LEU A 174 -1.99 -9.28 -5.95
N ILE A 175 -3.18 -9.11 -6.54
CA ILE A 175 -3.38 -9.18 -7.99
C ILE A 175 -2.97 -7.86 -8.67
N GLY A 176 -3.17 -6.73 -7.98
CA GLY A 176 -2.97 -5.39 -8.51
C GLY A 176 -4.28 -4.77 -8.96
#